data_AF-A0A7Y5CWT4-F1
#
_entry.id   AF-A0A7Y5CWT4-F1
#
_cell.length_a   1.000
_cell.length_b   1.000
_cell.length_c   1.000
_cell.angle_alpha   90.00
_cell.angle_beta   90.00
_cell.angle_gamma   90.00
#
_symmetry.space_group_name_H-M   'P 1'
#
loop_
_entity.id
_entity.type
_entity.pdbx_description
1 polymer ?
#
loop_
_entity_poly.entity_id
_entity_poly.type
_entity_poly.pdbx_seq_one_letter_code
_entity_poly.pdbx_strand_id
1 'polypeptide(L)'
;MNDWTPAESNFRTEPDERSAGVEAHISSAASRAIKRLYRLADKPACVILLGEPNSGKTTVANTLLAGGTLPTSVIPNTRYPVLLRYGNLVGVIGHTTSGLKLPITSVDDIRGQQLALLEISMPNPRLRDFEIVDTPGLFELGSIEGRADISPLRIPIWCTSATQAWKESERRAWMRLHPALRRRGMLAVTRLDLIPDPAQRTRLITRLRTEAGPHFRQIVSAVEMAGYVMPLTLEIAATASVLRERRQRTIVMLSKRISNLDRNSKVEMEMARTAVPGC
;
A
#
# COMPACT_ATOMS: atom_id res chain seq x y z
N MET A 1 -12.57 -10.76 -86.90
CA MET A 1 -11.45 -9.98 -86.33
C MET A 1 -12.08 -8.93 -85.43
N ASN A 2 -12.12 -9.22 -84.13
CA ASN A 2 -12.20 -8.32 -82.98
C ASN A 2 -12.59 -9.16 -81.76
N ASP A 3 -11.56 -9.61 -81.04
CA ASP A 3 -11.64 -10.13 -79.69
C ASP A 3 -11.91 -8.98 -78.72
N TRP A 4 -12.89 -9.16 -77.83
CA TRP A 4 -13.09 -8.28 -76.68
C TRP A 4 -13.38 -9.15 -75.46
N THR A 5 -12.36 -9.36 -74.63
CA THR A 5 -12.47 -9.96 -73.29
C THR A 5 -12.59 -8.84 -72.24
N PRO A 6 -13.53 -8.90 -71.28
CA PRO A 6 -13.53 -7.98 -70.15
C PRO A 6 -12.50 -8.45 -69.10
N ALA A 7 -11.65 -7.52 -68.67
CA ALA A 7 -10.69 -7.71 -67.60
C ALA A 7 -11.41 -7.88 -66.24
N GLU A 8 -11.07 -8.95 -65.53
CA GLU A 8 -11.44 -9.15 -64.12
C GLU A 8 -10.76 -8.08 -63.25
N SER A 9 -11.56 -7.21 -62.64
CA SER A 9 -11.12 -6.25 -61.63
C SER A 9 -10.88 -6.98 -60.31
N ASN A 10 -9.62 -7.31 -60.03
CA ASN A 10 -9.17 -7.74 -58.72
C ASN A 10 -9.28 -6.58 -57.72
N PHE A 11 -10.45 -6.40 -57.10
CA PHE A 11 -10.58 -5.68 -55.84
C PHE A 11 -9.97 -6.54 -54.73
N ARG A 12 -8.64 -6.43 -54.56
CA ARG A 12 -8.01 -6.76 -53.27
C ARG A 12 -8.46 -5.68 -52.28
N THR A 13 -9.33 -6.05 -51.35
CA THR A 13 -9.56 -5.28 -50.14
C THR A 13 -8.24 -5.28 -49.35
N GLU A 14 -7.51 -4.16 -49.37
CA GLU A 14 -6.44 -3.93 -48.42
C GLU A 14 -7.05 -4.04 -47.01
N PRO A 15 -6.49 -4.86 -46.10
CA PRO A 15 -6.98 -4.93 -44.74
C PRO A 15 -6.81 -3.55 -44.11
N ASP A 16 -7.90 -2.98 -43.62
CA ASP A 16 -7.96 -1.68 -42.97
C ASP A 16 -6.99 -1.66 -41.76
N GLU A 17 -5.77 -1.18 -41.99
CA GLU A 17 -4.65 -1.18 -41.03
C GLU A 17 -5.01 -0.42 -39.74
N ARG A 18 -5.96 0.52 -39.81
CA ARG A 18 -6.47 1.25 -38.64
C ARG A 18 -7.26 0.35 -37.71
N SER A 19 -8.05 -0.56 -38.27
CA SER A 19 -8.89 -1.49 -37.52
C SER A 19 -8.05 -2.61 -36.86
N ALA A 20 -7.00 -3.10 -37.55
CA ALA A 20 -6.03 -4.05 -36.99
C ALA A 20 -5.16 -3.41 -35.87
N GLY A 21 -4.78 -2.14 -36.02
CA GLY A 21 -4.06 -1.38 -35.01
C GLY A 21 -4.84 -1.20 -33.70
N VAL A 22 -6.16 -0.99 -33.78
CA VAL A 22 -7.05 -0.86 -32.61
C VAL A 22 -7.27 -2.21 -31.91
N GLU A 23 -7.46 -3.31 -32.64
CA GLU A 23 -7.56 -4.66 -32.07
C GLU A 23 -6.30 -5.10 -31.32
N ALA A 24 -5.13 -4.84 -31.90
CA ALA A 24 -3.85 -5.09 -31.25
C ALA A 24 -3.66 -4.20 -30.00
N HIS A 25 -4.13 -2.94 -30.06
CA HIS A 25 -4.02 -2.00 -28.96
C HIS A 25 -4.91 -2.36 -27.76
N ILE A 26 -6.17 -2.77 -27.99
CA ILE A 26 -7.12 -3.17 -26.93
C ILE A 26 -6.66 -4.47 -26.25
N SER A 27 -6.23 -5.47 -27.03
CA SER A 27 -5.66 -6.72 -26.50
C SER A 27 -4.39 -6.47 -25.66
N SER A 28 -3.61 -5.44 -26.00
CA SER A 28 -2.42 -5.02 -25.23
C SER A 28 -2.79 -4.23 -23.95
N ALA A 29 -3.85 -3.43 -23.97
CA ALA A 29 -4.30 -2.61 -22.84
C ALA A 29 -4.94 -3.48 -21.74
N ALA A 30 -5.84 -4.40 -22.12
CA ALA A 30 -6.42 -5.39 -21.21
C ALA A 30 -5.33 -6.24 -20.54
N SER A 31 -4.38 -6.73 -21.33
CA SER A 31 -3.23 -7.49 -20.83
C SER A 31 -2.36 -6.68 -19.86
N ARG A 32 -2.07 -5.40 -20.16
CA ARG A 32 -1.33 -4.49 -19.26
C ARG A 32 -2.09 -4.23 -17.96
N ALA A 33 -3.40 -4.03 -18.03
CA ALA A 33 -4.26 -3.83 -16.86
C ALA A 33 -4.26 -5.06 -15.96
N ILE A 34 -4.44 -6.26 -16.52
CA ILE A 34 -4.40 -7.53 -15.79
C ILE A 34 -3.02 -7.75 -15.15
N LYS A 35 -1.93 -7.55 -15.90
CA LYS A 35 -0.56 -7.60 -15.33
C LYS A 35 -0.36 -6.61 -14.19
N ARG A 36 -0.94 -5.40 -14.28
CA ARG A 36 -0.89 -4.40 -13.19
C ARG A 36 -1.69 -4.86 -11.97
N LEU A 37 -2.85 -5.49 -12.17
CA LEU A 37 -3.63 -6.07 -11.08
C LEU A 37 -2.86 -7.18 -10.37
N TYR A 38 -2.26 -8.13 -11.08
CA TYR A 38 -1.48 -9.20 -10.46
C TYR A 38 -0.23 -8.67 -9.74
N ARG A 39 0.53 -7.73 -10.35
CA ARG A 39 1.63 -7.05 -9.63
C ARG A 39 1.18 -6.33 -8.38
N LEU A 40 -0.03 -5.78 -8.39
CA LEU A 40 -0.64 -5.23 -7.20
C LEU A 40 -0.87 -6.35 -6.19
N ALA A 41 -1.50 -7.48 -6.57
CA ALA A 41 -1.77 -8.63 -5.69
C ALA A 41 -0.56 -9.06 -4.87
N ASP A 42 0.61 -9.15 -5.52
CA ASP A 42 1.85 -9.64 -4.94
C ASP A 42 2.51 -8.66 -3.96
N LYS A 43 2.06 -7.40 -3.92
CA LYS A 43 2.61 -6.43 -2.96
C LYS A 43 2.33 -6.90 -1.52
N PRO A 44 3.35 -6.90 -0.64
CA PRO A 44 3.17 -7.21 0.76
C PRO A 44 2.17 -6.25 1.43
N ALA A 45 1.66 -6.64 2.59
CA ALA A 45 0.88 -5.73 3.41
C ALA A 45 1.77 -4.58 3.90
N CYS A 46 1.21 -3.40 4.10
CA CYS A 46 1.93 -2.27 4.64
C CYS A 46 1.39 -1.91 6.02
N VAL A 47 2.22 -2.04 7.03
CA VAL A 47 1.98 -1.56 8.39
C VAL A 47 2.16 -0.05 8.41
N ILE A 48 1.20 0.69 8.95
CA ILE A 48 1.25 2.16 9.00
C ILE A 48 1.20 2.61 10.44
N LEU A 49 2.28 3.22 10.91
CA LEU A 49 2.43 3.65 12.28
C LEU A 49 1.86 5.06 12.41
N LEU A 50 0.81 5.20 13.20
CA LEU A 50 0.08 6.45 13.42
C LEU A 50 0.16 6.84 14.88
N GLY A 51 -0.13 8.11 15.18
CA GLY A 51 -0.17 8.61 16.55
C GLY A 51 0.40 10.01 16.68
N GLU A 52 0.20 10.60 17.85
CA GLU A 52 0.69 11.94 18.18
C GLU A 52 2.23 12.05 18.10
N PRO A 53 2.78 13.27 17.96
CA PRO A 53 4.22 13.49 18.10
C PRO A 53 4.78 12.80 19.34
N ASN A 54 5.95 12.16 19.21
CA ASN A 54 6.63 11.47 20.30
C ASN A 54 5.84 10.32 20.96
N SER A 55 4.84 9.74 20.27
CA SER A 55 4.08 8.59 20.76
C SER A 55 4.79 7.24 20.64
N GLY A 56 6.05 7.21 20.18
CA GLY A 56 6.85 5.98 20.05
C GLY A 56 6.66 5.19 18.75
N LYS A 57 6.14 5.80 17.68
CA LYS A 57 6.00 5.16 16.35
C LYS A 57 7.31 4.56 15.84
N THR A 58 8.37 5.36 15.80
CA THR A 58 9.71 4.90 15.37
C THR A 58 10.25 3.77 16.23
N THR A 59 9.97 3.78 17.54
CA THR A 59 10.31 2.66 18.43
C THR A 59 9.57 1.39 18.02
N VAL A 60 8.26 1.46 17.77
CA VAL A 60 7.47 0.33 17.26
C VAL A 60 7.99 -0.15 15.91
N ALA A 61 8.39 0.75 15.01
CA ALA A 61 9.01 0.39 13.72
C ALA A 61 10.26 -0.46 13.92
N ASN A 62 11.20 0.02 14.74
CA ASN A 62 12.46 -0.68 15.04
C ASN A 62 12.20 -2.04 15.72
N THR A 63 11.20 -2.13 16.60
CA THR A 63 10.83 -3.39 17.24
C THR A 63 10.24 -4.39 16.25
N LEU A 64 9.39 -3.95 15.31
CA LEU A 64 8.87 -4.79 14.23
C LEU A 64 9.97 -5.30 13.29
N LEU A 65 11.06 -4.54 13.15
CA LEU A 65 12.27 -4.94 12.44
C LEU A 65 13.21 -5.84 13.25
N ALA A 66 12.80 -6.27 14.45
CA ALA A 66 13.55 -7.14 15.35
C ALA A 66 14.95 -6.59 15.72
N GLY A 67 15.05 -5.29 16.00
CA GLY A 67 16.31 -4.64 16.37
C GLY A 67 17.12 -4.11 15.19
N GLY A 68 16.64 -4.27 13.95
CA GLY A 68 17.15 -3.51 12.81
C GLY A 68 16.89 -2.02 13.02
N THR A 69 17.94 -1.24 13.26
CA THR A 69 17.81 0.21 13.38
C THR A 69 17.47 0.80 12.03
N LEU A 70 16.41 1.62 11.97
CA LEU A 70 16.31 2.66 10.96
C LEU A 70 17.65 3.40 10.85
N PRO A 71 18.16 3.71 9.64
CA PRO A 71 19.35 4.55 9.48
C PRO A 71 19.07 5.95 10.04
N THR A 72 19.29 6.13 11.34
CA THR A 72 19.10 7.39 12.06
C THR A 72 20.10 8.46 11.63
N SER A 73 21.21 8.05 11.01
CA SER A 73 22.29 8.94 10.57
C SER A 73 21.97 9.77 9.33
N VAL A 74 20.93 9.41 8.55
CA VAL A 74 20.59 10.11 7.29
C VAL A 74 19.24 10.85 7.36
N ILE A 75 18.35 10.48 8.29
CA ILE A 75 16.99 11.02 8.35
C ILE A 75 16.79 11.78 9.66
N PRO A 76 17.05 13.10 9.69
CA PRO A 76 16.80 13.89 10.87
C PRO A 76 15.30 14.00 11.14
N ASN A 77 14.88 13.65 12.37
CA ASN A 77 13.57 13.96 12.97
C ASN A 77 12.38 13.84 12.02
N THR A 78 11.97 12.62 11.68
CA THR A 78 10.77 12.22 10.89
C THR A 78 9.97 13.38 10.28
N ARG A 79 10.59 14.17 9.39
CA ARG A 79 9.94 15.33 8.72
C ARG A 79 9.01 14.86 7.61
N TYR A 80 9.36 13.72 7.03
CA TYR A 80 8.63 13.05 5.97
C TYR A 80 8.22 11.66 6.45
N PRO A 81 7.11 11.11 5.94
CA PRO A 81 6.85 9.69 6.12
C PRO A 81 7.99 8.88 5.52
N VAL A 82 8.32 7.77 6.16
CA VAL A 82 9.39 6.86 5.77
C VAL A 82 8.77 5.50 5.49
N LEU A 83 8.83 5.04 4.23
CA LEU A 83 8.41 3.72 3.79
C LEU A 83 9.62 2.79 3.75
N LEU A 84 9.60 1.78 4.61
CA LEU A 84 10.57 0.70 4.69
C LEU A 84 10.07 -0.49 3.89
N ARG A 85 10.91 -0.98 2.99
CA ARG A 85 10.61 -2.17 2.17
C ARG A 85 11.83 -3.04 1.98
N TYR A 86 11.58 -4.26 1.54
CA TYR A 86 12.66 -5.19 1.25
C TYR A 86 13.45 -4.73 0.02
N GLY A 87 14.77 -4.75 0.13
CA GLY A 87 15.68 -4.64 -1.00
C GLY A 87 16.92 -5.47 -0.75
N ASN A 88 17.55 -5.98 -1.82
CA ASN A 88 18.80 -6.74 -1.69
C ASN A 88 19.97 -5.88 -1.21
N LEU A 89 19.89 -4.57 -1.45
CA LEU A 89 20.86 -3.56 -1.03
C LEU A 89 20.15 -2.43 -0.29
N VAL A 90 20.91 -1.70 0.52
CA VAL A 90 20.41 -0.47 1.14
C VAL A 90 20.30 0.61 0.06
N GLY A 91 19.15 1.27 -0.01
CA GLY A 91 18.93 2.38 -0.94
C GLY A 91 17.86 3.33 -0.43
N VAL A 92 17.99 4.61 -0.75
CA VAL A 92 17.04 5.65 -0.36
C VAL A 92 16.52 6.35 -1.61
N ILE A 93 15.20 6.49 -1.71
CA ILE A 93 14.51 7.18 -2.79
C ILE A 93 13.58 8.23 -2.19
N GLY A 94 13.76 9.48 -2.59
CA GLY A 94 12.83 10.57 -2.31
C GLY A 94 11.71 10.60 -3.35
N HIS A 95 10.46 10.52 -2.90
CA HIS A 95 9.30 10.75 -3.75
C HIS A 95 8.89 12.21 -3.58
N THR A 96 8.95 13.00 -4.64
CA THR A 96 8.53 14.41 -4.61
C THR A 96 7.00 14.53 -4.56
N THR A 97 6.49 15.69 -4.20
CA THR A 97 5.06 16.03 -4.30
C THR A 97 4.54 16.01 -5.75
N SER A 98 5.42 16.20 -6.74
CA SER A 98 5.13 16.05 -8.17
C SER A 98 5.13 14.59 -8.65
N GLY A 99 5.48 13.63 -7.80
CA GLY A 99 5.51 12.19 -8.13
C GLY A 99 6.82 11.70 -8.77
N LEU A 100 7.86 12.54 -8.83
CA LEU A 100 9.19 12.14 -9.27
C LEU A 100 9.87 11.30 -8.20
N LYS A 101 10.69 10.35 -8.63
CA LYS A 101 11.51 9.51 -7.76
C LYS A 101 12.98 9.89 -7.95
N LEU A 102 13.61 10.29 -6.85
CA LEU A 102 14.99 10.77 -6.84
C LEU A 102 15.82 9.84 -5.96
N PRO A 103 16.94 9.27 -6.43
CA PRO A 103 17.87 8.60 -5.55
C PRO A 103 18.44 9.63 -4.56
N ILE A 104 18.49 9.25 -3.27
CA ILE A 104 19.04 10.08 -2.20
C ILE A 104 20.32 9.40 -1.73
N THR A 105 21.44 10.10 -1.90
CA THR A 105 22.78 9.64 -1.52
C THR A 105 23.35 10.45 -0.38
N SER A 106 22.88 11.69 -0.21
CA SER A 106 23.29 12.61 0.85
C SER A 106 22.11 13.43 1.40
N VAL A 107 22.33 14.11 2.53
CA VAL A 107 21.34 15.04 3.09
C VAL A 107 21.11 16.25 2.18
N ASP A 108 22.11 16.64 1.39
CA ASP A 108 22.00 17.76 0.45
C ASP A 108 21.00 17.48 -0.67
N ASP A 109 20.83 16.22 -1.08
CA ASP A 109 19.84 15.81 -2.08
C ASP A 109 18.39 16.07 -1.62
N ILE A 110 18.18 16.17 -0.30
CA ILE A 110 16.89 16.45 0.32
C ILE A 110 16.67 17.97 0.46
N ARG A 111 17.75 18.76 0.56
CA ARG A 111 17.65 20.21 0.81
C ARG A 111 16.97 20.90 -0.38
N GLY A 112 15.92 21.68 -0.08
CA GLY A 112 15.14 22.40 -1.09
C GLY A 112 14.12 21.55 -1.86
N GLN A 113 14.09 20.23 -1.66
CA GLN A 113 13.11 19.35 -2.31
C GLN A 113 11.81 19.28 -1.50
N GLN A 114 10.68 19.39 -2.19
CA GLN A 114 9.38 19.08 -1.61
C GLN A 114 9.13 17.58 -1.68
N LEU A 115 9.67 16.86 -0.70
CA LEU A 115 9.44 15.43 -0.57
C LEU A 115 8.08 15.14 0.06
N ALA A 116 7.41 14.16 -0.53
CA ALA A 116 6.15 13.64 -0.09
C ALA A 116 6.34 12.35 0.72
N LEU A 117 7.37 11.55 0.43
CA LEU A 117 7.69 10.28 1.08
C LEU A 117 9.19 9.98 0.90
N LEU A 118 9.84 9.46 1.92
CA LEU A 118 11.14 8.80 1.80
C LEU A 118 10.94 7.30 1.75
N GLU A 119 11.47 6.63 0.74
CA GLU A 119 11.46 5.19 0.61
C GLU A 119 12.86 4.67 0.93
N ILE A 120 12.97 3.74 1.87
CA ILE A 120 14.20 3.04 2.21
C ILE A 120 14.01 1.57 1.89
N SER A 121 14.87 1.06 1.02
CA SER A 121 15.02 -0.37 0.76
C SER A 121 16.18 -0.90 1.59
N MET A 122 16.02 -2.07 2.23
CA MET A 122 17.09 -2.71 3.00
C MET A 122 16.92 -4.24 3.10
N PRO A 123 18.01 -5.01 3.29
CA PRO A 123 17.96 -6.47 3.34
C PRO A 123 17.51 -7.00 4.70
N ASN A 124 16.31 -6.59 5.15
CA ASN A 124 15.69 -7.13 6.37
C ASN A 124 14.63 -8.19 6.00
N PRO A 125 14.75 -9.46 6.44
CA PRO A 125 13.79 -10.52 6.12
C PRO A 125 12.34 -10.18 6.49
N ARG A 126 12.10 -9.44 7.59
CA ARG A 126 10.75 -9.02 8.00
C ARG A 126 10.05 -8.18 6.93
N LEU A 127 10.83 -7.40 6.17
CA LEU A 127 10.30 -6.54 5.12
C LEU A 127 9.80 -7.33 3.89
N ARG A 128 10.07 -8.63 3.81
CA ARG A 128 9.45 -9.53 2.80
C ARG A 128 8.00 -9.85 3.17
N ASP A 129 7.70 -9.91 4.47
CA ASP A 129 6.38 -10.25 4.97
C ASP A 129 5.45 -9.03 4.94
N PHE A 130 5.98 -7.87 5.32
CA PHE A 130 5.26 -6.60 5.35
C PHE A 130 6.19 -5.38 5.16
N GLU A 131 5.68 -4.34 4.53
CA GLU A 131 6.29 -3.00 4.52
C GLU A 131 5.91 -2.24 5.79
N ILE A 132 6.69 -1.21 6.14
CA ILE A 132 6.39 -0.32 7.27
C ILE A 132 6.39 1.12 6.78
N VAL A 133 5.38 1.91 7.15
CA VAL A 133 5.39 3.36 7.02
C VAL A 133 5.46 3.96 8.41
N ASP A 134 6.59 4.57 8.74
CA ASP A 134 6.72 5.44 9.91
C ASP A 134 6.32 6.87 9.52
N THR A 135 5.48 7.52 10.31
CA THR A 135 4.92 8.83 9.97
C THR A 135 5.38 9.91 10.93
N PRO A 136 5.50 11.18 10.48
CA PRO A 136 5.58 12.31 11.38
C PRO A 136 4.39 12.34 12.36
N GLY A 137 4.55 12.94 13.53
CA GLY A 137 3.45 13.11 14.48
C GLY A 137 2.30 13.95 13.88
N LEU A 138 1.06 13.45 14.00
CA LEU A 138 -0.15 14.04 13.40
C LEU A 138 -0.07 14.27 11.88
N PHE A 139 0.71 13.47 11.16
CA PHE A 139 0.69 13.45 9.69
C PHE A 139 -0.74 13.32 9.18
N GLU A 140 -1.10 14.10 8.15
CA GLU A 140 -2.46 14.12 7.60
C GLU A 140 -2.85 12.71 7.15
N LEU A 141 -3.73 12.08 7.90
CA LEU A 141 -4.11 10.68 7.70
C LEU A 141 -4.58 10.40 6.26
N GLY A 142 -5.31 11.35 5.66
CA GLY A 142 -5.77 11.27 4.28
C GLY A 142 -4.64 11.22 3.24
N SER A 143 -3.48 11.81 3.53
CA SER A 143 -2.34 11.83 2.62
C SER A 143 -1.62 10.47 2.51
N ILE A 144 -1.92 9.52 3.38
CA ILE A 144 -1.45 8.12 3.30
C ILE A 144 -2.45 7.24 2.57
N GLU A 145 -3.76 7.46 2.81
CA GLU A 145 -4.83 6.65 2.25
C GLU A 145 -4.84 6.68 0.71
N GLY A 146 -4.52 7.83 0.10
CA GLY A 146 -4.52 8.05 -1.35
C GLY A 146 -3.23 7.68 -2.09
N ARG A 147 -2.13 7.32 -1.40
CA ARG A 147 -0.82 7.16 -2.07
C ARG A 147 -0.68 5.86 -2.85
N ALA A 148 -0.44 5.97 -4.15
CA ALA A 148 -0.19 4.82 -5.02
C ALA A 148 1.15 4.09 -4.74
N ASP A 149 2.12 4.80 -4.17
CA ASP A 149 3.44 4.24 -3.83
C ASP A 149 3.42 3.31 -2.61
N ILE A 150 2.44 3.50 -1.72
CA ILE A 150 2.24 2.66 -0.54
C ILE A 150 1.31 1.50 -0.92
N SER A 151 1.62 0.29 -0.47
CA SER A 151 0.74 -0.86 -0.68
C SER A 151 -0.70 -0.55 -0.24
N PRO A 152 -1.73 -0.89 -1.04
CA PRO A 152 -3.12 -0.66 -0.64
C PRO A 152 -3.58 -1.59 0.49
N LEU A 153 -2.82 -2.65 0.79
CA LEU A 153 -3.06 -3.57 1.90
C LEU A 153 -2.55 -3.00 3.23
N ARG A 154 -3.16 -1.87 3.64
CA ARG A 154 -2.71 -1.06 4.77
C ARG A 154 -3.25 -1.55 6.11
N ILE A 155 -2.38 -1.77 7.09
CA ILE A 155 -2.72 -2.18 8.46
C ILE A 155 -2.30 -1.05 9.41
N PRO A 156 -3.24 -0.21 9.89
CA PRO A 156 -2.89 0.90 10.76
C PRO A 156 -2.60 0.42 12.19
N ILE A 157 -1.52 0.90 12.78
CA ILE A 157 -1.19 0.73 14.19
C ILE A 157 -1.14 2.11 14.82
N TRP A 158 -2.10 2.40 15.70
CA TRP A 158 -2.07 3.62 16.49
C TRP A 158 -1.13 3.45 17.68
N CYS A 159 -0.09 4.27 17.77
CA CYS A 159 0.85 4.29 18.87
C CYS A 159 0.41 5.35 19.88
N THR A 160 0.17 4.92 21.12
CA THR A 160 -0.23 5.76 22.24
C THR A 160 0.78 5.64 23.39
N SER A 161 1.12 6.76 24.03
CA SER A 161 2.05 6.74 25.16
C SER A 161 1.35 6.29 26.43
N ALA A 162 1.90 5.34 27.18
CA ALA A 162 1.32 4.85 28.43
C ALA A 162 0.94 5.96 29.43
N THR A 163 1.78 7.00 29.54
CA THR A 163 1.58 8.15 30.43
C THR A 163 0.39 9.05 30.06
N GLN A 164 -0.07 9.02 28.81
CA GLN A 164 -1.18 9.84 28.31
C GLN A 164 -2.06 9.03 27.35
N ALA A 165 -2.28 7.75 27.67
CA ALA A 165 -2.82 6.84 26.68
C ALA A 165 -4.27 7.15 26.35
N TRP A 166 -4.61 7.10 25.06
CA TRP A 166 -5.98 7.17 24.54
C TRP A 166 -6.81 8.39 24.99
N LYS A 167 -6.15 9.55 25.08
CA LYS A 167 -6.82 10.84 25.30
C LYS A 167 -7.75 11.22 24.15
N GLU A 168 -8.66 12.16 24.41
CA GLU A 168 -9.71 12.55 23.44
C GLU A 168 -9.15 13.05 22.09
N SER A 169 -7.98 13.70 22.09
CA SER A 169 -7.29 14.11 20.86
C SER A 169 -6.93 12.90 19.97
N GLU A 170 -6.44 11.82 20.58
CA GLU A 170 -6.12 10.57 19.89
C GLU A 170 -7.38 9.88 19.37
N ARG A 171 -8.43 9.81 20.20
CA ARG A 171 -9.72 9.22 19.80
C ARG A 171 -10.29 9.97 18.58
N ARG A 172 -10.34 11.30 18.63
CA ARG A 172 -10.81 12.13 17.51
C ARG A 172 -9.96 11.92 16.26
N ALA A 173 -8.63 11.87 16.42
CA ALA A 173 -7.74 11.62 15.29
C ALA A 173 -7.97 10.24 14.68
N TRP A 174 -8.08 9.18 15.49
CA TRP A 174 -8.40 7.83 15.05
C TRP A 174 -9.72 7.78 14.28
N MET A 175 -10.76 8.44 14.80
CA MET A 175 -12.10 8.42 14.20
C MET A 175 -12.18 9.08 12.81
N ARG A 176 -11.20 9.90 12.42
CA ARG A 176 -11.08 10.46 11.06
C ARG A 176 -10.63 9.45 10.01
N LEU A 177 -10.04 8.31 10.41
CA LEU A 177 -9.64 7.28 9.47
C LEU A 177 -10.85 6.63 8.79
N HIS A 178 -10.65 6.26 7.53
CA HIS A 178 -11.66 5.53 6.78
C HIS A 178 -12.11 4.27 7.54
N PRO A 179 -13.43 3.98 7.66
CA PRO A 179 -13.93 2.86 8.46
C PRO A 179 -13.29 1.51 8.12
N ALA A 180 -12.95 1.28 6.83
CA ALA A 180 -12.28 0.05 6.40
C ALA A 180 -10.87 -0.13 7.00
N LEU A 181 -10.16 0.96 7.30
CA LEU A 181 -8.85 0.93 7.96
C LEU A 181 -9.02 0.74 9.46
N ARG A 182 -9.98 1.45 10.09
CA ARG A 182 -10.25 1.32 11.53
C ARG A 182 -10.60 -0.10 11.94
N ARG A 183 -11.43 -0.81 11.15
CA ARG A 183 -11.85 -2.21 11.44
C ARG A 183 -10.71 -3.22 11.58
N ARG A 184 -9.54 -2.91 11.04
CA ARG A 184 -8.34 -3.77 11.08
C ARG A 184 -7.18 -3.10 11.82
N GLY A 185 -7.47 -2.03 12.54
CA GLY A 185 -6.50 -1.26 13.28
C GLY A 185 -6.09 -1.92 14.59
N MET A 186 -4.88 -1.66 15.01
CA MET A 186 -4.33 -2.13 16.28
C MET A 186 -3.87 -0.93 17.11
N LEU A 187 -3.88 -1.08 18.44
CA LEU A 187 -3.35 -0.10 19.38
C LEU A 187 -2.05 -0.63 19.97
N ALA A 188 -0.97 0.13 19.82
CA ALA A 188 0.32 -0.13 20.46
C ALA A 188 0.52 0.85 21.63
N VAL A 189 0.63 0.33 22.84
CA VAL A 189 0.91 1.13 24.04
C VAL A 189 2.42 1.21 24.24
N THR A 190 3.00 2.39 24.04
CA THR A 190 4.45 2.64 24.12
C THR A 190 4.84 3.20 25.48
N ARG A 191 6.14 3.15 25.81
CA ARG A 191 6.70 3.75 27.04
C ARG A 191 6.06 3.27 28.35
N LEU A 192 5.63 2.00 28.40
CA LEU A 192 5.00 1.44 29.60
C LEU A 192 6.00 1.26 30.76
N ASP A 193 7.29 1.20 30.46
CA ASP A 193 8.40 1.27 31.41
C ASP A 193 8.37 2.52 32.29
N LEU A 194 7.82 3.64 31.78
CA LEU A 194 7.63 4.88 32.55
C LEU A 194 6.57 4.80 33.65
N ILE A 195 5.82 3.71 33.73
CA ILE A 195 4.88 3.41 34.82
C ILE A 195 5.53 2.31 35.65
N PRO A 196 6.21 2.59 36.76
CA PRO A 196 6.96 1.56 37.49
C PRO A 196 6.05 0.52 38.15
N ASP A 197 4.91 0.96 38.66
CA ASP A 197 3.98 0.14 39.43
C ASP A 197 3.19 -0.85 38.54
N PRO A 198 3.35 -2.18 38.72
CA PRO A 198 2.61 -3.20 37.97
C PRO A 198 1.08 -3.11 38.14
N ALA A 199 0.59 -2.67 39.30
CA ALA A 199 -0.84 -2.48 39.52
C ALA A 199 -1.39 -1.33 38.68
N GLN A 200 -0.65 -0.22 38.57
CA GLN A 200 -0.98 0.88 37.66
C GLN A 200 -0.94 0.46 36.19
N ARG A 201 0.06 -0.33 35.78
CA ARG A 201 0.10 -0.91 34.41
C ARG A 201 -1.15 -1.74 34.14
N THR A 202 -1.54 -2.59 35.07
CA THR A 202 -2.74 -3.43 34.94
C THR A 202 -4.01 -2.58 34.82
N ARG A 203 -4.18 -1.58 35.68
CA ARG A 203 -5.32 -0.64 35.62
C ARG A 203 -5.36 0.11 34.29
N LEU A 204 -4.22 0.57 33.78
CA LEU A 204 -4.11 1.23 32.48
C LEU A 204 -4.59 0.31 31.35
N ILE A 205 -4.10 -0.93 31.29
CA ILE A 205 -4.48 -1.88 30.24
C ILE A 205 -5.97 -2.22 30.33
N THR A 206 -6.50 -2.42 31.54
CA THR A 206 -7.94 -2.64 31.74
C THR A 206 -8.76 -1.46 31.23
N ARG A 207 -8.37 -0.22 31.58
CA ARG A 207 -9.02 1.00 31.08
C ARG A 207 -8.99 1.06 29.55
N LEU A 208 -7.83 0.80 28.93
CA LEU A 208 -7.69 0.81 27.47
C LEU A 208 -8.54 -0.27 26.79
N ARG A 209 -8.65 -1.46 27.38
CA ARG A 209 -9.55 -2.50 26.85
C ARG A 209 -11.01 -2.08 26.91
N THR A 210 -11.43 -1.38 27.96
CA THR A 210 -12.80 -0.86 28.08
C THR A 210 -13.07 0.31 27.12
N GLU A 211 -12.19 1.30 27.08
CA GLU A 211 -12.41 2.56 26.35
C GLU A 211 -11.98 2.52 24.88
N ALA A 212 -10.87 1.84 24.58
CA ALA A 212 -10.30 1.77 23.24
C ALA A 212 -10.62 0.44 22.54
N GLY A 213 -10.85 -0.64 23.30
CA GLY A 213 -11.13 -1.98 22.76
C GLY A 213 -12.18 -2.02 21.64
N PRO A 214 -13.33 -1.33 21.75
CA PRO A 214 -14.33 -1.28 20.67
C PRO A 214 -13.84 -0.69 19.34
N HIS A 215 -12.72 0.04 19.35
CA HIS A 215 -12.15 0.73 18.19
C HIS A 215 -10.99 -0.02 17.53
N PHE A 216 -10.45 -1.04 18.17
CA PHE A 216 -9.25 -1.76 17.72
C PHE A 216 -9.46 -3.27 17.75
N ARG A 217 -8.85 -3.96 16.78
CA ARG A 217 -8.86 -5.41 16.72
C ARG A 217 -7.97 -6.05 17.80
N GLN A 218 -6.91 -5.35 18.18
CA GLN A 218 -5.94 -5.80 19.18
C GLN A 218 -5.32 -4.61 19.89
N ILE A 219 -5.00 -4.79 21.17
CA ILE A 219 -4.22 -3.86 21.98
C ILE A 219 -2.97 -4.60 22.47
N VAL A 220 -1.79 -4.06 22.17
CA VAL A 220 -0.49 -4.67 22.51
C VAL A 220 0.37 -3.68 23.27
N SER A 221 1.07 -4.14 24.31
CA SER A 221 2.02 -3.32 25.05
C SER A 221 3.44 -3.45 24.47
N ALA A 222 4.17 -2.33 24.38
CA ALA A 222 5.57 -2.33 23.94
C ALA A 222 6.50 -3.13 24.88
N VAL A 223 6.14 -3.30 26.16
CA VAL A 223 6.89 -4.16 27.09
C VAL A 223 6.79 -5.63 26.68
N GLU A 224 5.64 -6.06 26.15
CA GLU A 224 5.51 -7.41 25.57
C GLU A 224 6.42 -7.55 24.34
N MET A 225 6.64 -6.47 23.59
CA MET A 225 7.45 -6.49 22.38
C MET A 225 8.97 -6.52 22.60
N ALA A 226 9.48 -6.15 23.78
CA ALA A 226 10.92 -6.16 24.08
C ALA A 226 11.50 -7.56 24.36
N GLY A 227 10.64 -8.57 24.56
CA GLY A 227 11.04 -9.98 24.75
C GLY A 227 10.26 -10.97 23.87
N TYR A 228 9.06 -10.61 23.43
CA TYR A 228 8.22 -11.39 22.53
C TYR A 228 7.49 -10.45 21.56
N VAL A 229 8.13 -10.09 20.43
CA VAL A 229 7.46 -9.34 19.31
C VAL A 229 6.25 -10.12 18.73
N MET A 230 6.06 -11.36 19.18
CA MET A 230 5.12 -12.35 18.66
C MET A 230 3.66 -11.85 18.57
N PRO A 231 3.04 -11.23 19.61
CA PRO A 231 1.61 -10.91 19.56
C PRO A 231 1.25 -9.94 18.44
N LEU A 232 2.06 -8.88 18.25
CA LEU A 232 1.80 -7.89 17.21
C LEU A 232 2.15 -8.44 15.82
N THR A 233 3.29 -9.11 15.67
CA THR A 233 3.68 -9.68 14.37
C THR A 233 2.72 -10.77 13.90
N LEU A 234 2.22 -11.60 14.83
CA LEU A 234 1.22 -12.63 14.51
C LEU A 234 -0.09 -11.99 14.06
N GLU A 235 -0.57 -10.95 14.73
CA GLU A 235 -1.81 -10.29 14.31
C GLU A 235 -1.65 -9.53 12.99
N ILE A 236 -0.47 -8.91 12.76
CA ILE A 236 -0.13 -8.32 11.46
C ILE A 236 -0.17 -9.40 10.38
N ALA A 237 0.45 -10.56 10.60
CA ALA A 237 0.47 -11.66 9.65
C ALA A 237 -0.94 -12.21 9.38
N ALA A 238 -1.74 -12.43 10.43
CA ALA A 238 -3.12 -12.89 10.32
C ALA A 238 -3.99 -11.89 9.54
N THR A 239 -3.89 -10.61 9.88
CA THR A 239 -4.60 -9.53 9.18
C THR A 239 -4.14 -9.43 7.73
N ALA A 240 -2.84 -9.49 7.47
CA ALA A 240 -2.26 -9.45 6.14
C ALA A 240 -2.73 -10.63 5.28
N SER A 241 -2.80 -11.84 5.84
CA SER A 241 -3.29 -13.04 5.17
C SER A 241 -4.74 -12.86 4.69
N VAL A 242 -5.64 -12.43 5.58
CA VAL A 242 -7.05 -12.16 5.25
C VAL A 242 -7.18 -11.08 4.17
N LEU A 243 -6.36 -10.03 4.25
CA LEU A 243 -6.36 -8.96 3.25
C LEU A 243 -5.85 -9.42 1.88
N ARG A 244 -4.76 -10.21 1.86
CA ARG A 244 -4.20 -10.79 0.64
C ARG A 244 -5.21 -11.72 -0.04
N GLU A 245 -5.87 -12.59 0.72
CA GLU A 245 -6.88 -13.50 0.17
C GLU A 245 -8.06 -12.76 -0.44
N ARG A 246 -8.64 -11.79 0.28
CA ARG A 246 -9.73 -10.95 -0.23
C ARG A 246 -9.32 -10.23 -1.51
N ARG A 247 -8.09 -9.69 -1.54
CA ARG A 247 -7.56 -9.00 -2.70
C ARG A 247 -7.37 -9.94 -3.89
N GLN A 248 -6.84 -11.14 -3.66
CA GLN A 248 -6.64 -12.14 -4.71
C GLN A 248 -7.98 -12.51 -5.36
N ARG A 249 -9.02 -12.75 -4.54
CA ARG A 249 -10.38 -13.01 -5.05
C ARG A 249 -10.91 -11.85 -5.90
N THR A 250 -10.76 -10.61 -5.43
CA THR A 250 -11.17 -9.42 -6.19
C THR A 250 -10.40 -9.29 -7.51
N ILE A 251 -9.09 -9.52 -7.51
CA ILE A 251 -8.25 -9.42 -8.71
C ILE A 251 -8.62 -10.50 -9.73
N VAL A 252 -8.85 -11.74 -9.31
CA VAL A 252 -9.31 -12.82 -10.19
C VAL A 252 -10.67 -12.48 -10.80
N MET A 253 -11.59 -11.91 -10.01
CA MET A 253 -12.89 -11.48 -10.51
C MET A 253 -12.76 -10.34 -11.53
N LEU A 254 -11.94 -9.33 -11.24
CA LEU A 254 -11.69 -8.20 -12.15
C LEU A 254 -10.97 -8.64 -13.42
N SER A 255 -10.00 -9.56 -13.33
CA SER A 255 -9.30 -10.06 -14.52
C SER A 255 -10.24 -10.83 -15.45
N LYS A 256 -11.17 -11.62 -14.89
CA LYS A 256 -12.23 -12.29 -15.66
C LYS A 256 -13.14 -11.28 -16.35
N ARG A 257 -13.57 -10.24 -15.65
CA ARG A 257 -14.40 -9.16 -16.23
C ARG A 257 -13.68 -8.42 -17.36
N ILE A 258 -12.42 -8.04 -17.16
CA ILE A 258 -11.62 -7.37 -18.20
C ILE A 258 -11.44 -8.27 -19.42
N SER A 259 -11.17 -9.55 -19.22
CA SER A 259 -11.00 -10.51 -20.33
C SER A 259 -12.30 -10.73 -21.11
N ASN A 260 -13.45 -10.76 -20.43
CA ASN A 260 -14.75 -10.89 -21.09
C ASN A 260 -15.10 -9.62 -21.88
N LEU A 261 -14.83 -8.43 -21.33
CA LEU A 261 -15.01 -7.17 -22.05
C LEU A 261 -14.13 -7.10 -23.30
N ASP A 262 -12.85 -7.46 -23.19
CA ASP A 262 -11.92 -7.53 -24.33
C ASP A 262 -12.43 -8.48 -25.43
N ARG A 263 -12.96 -9.64 -25.04
CA ARG A 263 -13.53 -10.63 -25.98
C ARG A 263 -14.80 -10.11 -26.64
N ASN A 264 -15.71 -9.51 -25.88
CA ASN A 264 -16.97 -8.98 -26.43
C ASN A 264 -16.70 -7.82 -27.39
N SER A 265 -15.77 -6.92 -27.07
CA SER A 265 -15.38 -5.83 -27.99
C SER A 265 -14.77 -6.34 -29.28
N LYS A 266 -14.03 -7.46 -29.26
CA LYS A 266 -13.52 -8.12 -30.47
C LYS A 266 -14.66 -8.70 -31.32
N VAL A 267 -15.61 -9.39 -30.70
CA VAL A 267 -16.79 -9.94 -31.40
C VAL A 267 -17.64 -8.85 -32.03
N GLU A 268 -17.89 -7.75 -31.31
CA GLU A 268 -18.64 -6.59 -31.84
C GLU A 268 -17.94 -5.94 -33.03
N MET A 269 -16.60 -5.78 -32.97
CA MET A 269 -15.83 -5.25 -34.09
C MET A 269 -15.82 -6.20 -35.29
N GLU A 270 -15.71 -7.51 -35.08
CA GLU A 270 -15.77 -8.51 -36.14
C GLU A 270 -17.15 -8.55 -36.81
N MET A 271 -18.23 -8.50 -36.01
CA MET A 271 -19.60 -8.35 -36.52
C MET A 271 -19.76 -7.06 -37.35
N ALA A 272 -19.25 -5.93 -36.86
CA ALA A 272 -19.29 -4.67 -37.60
C ALA A 272 -18.49 -4.69 -38.92
N ARG A 273 -17.39 -5.44 -38.99
CA ARG A 273 -16.62 -5.65 -40.24
C ARG A 273 -17.34 -6.58 -41.22
N THR A 274 -18.03 -7.60 -40.72
CA THR A 274 -18.79 -8.56 -41.56
C THR A 274 -20.15 -8.02 -42.02
N ALA A 275 -20.68 -7.01 -41.33
CA ALA A 275 -21.85 -6.25 -41.76
C ALA A 275 -21.48 -5.28 -42.90
N VAL A 276 -21.20 -5.84 -44.08
CA VAL A 276 -21.20 -5.05 -45.32
C VAL A 276 -22.63 -4.56 -45.56
N PRO A 277 -22.86 -3.26 -45.84
CA PRO A 277 -24.18 -2.79 -46.25
C PRO A 277 -24.51 -3.44 -47.60
N GLY A 278 -25.52 -4.32 -47.60
CA GLY A 278 -26.12 -4.83 -48.82
C GLY A 278 -26.72 -3.69 -49.64
N CYS A 279 -26.55 -3.82 -50.96
CA CYS A 279 -27.12 -3.02 -52.04
C CYS A 279 -28.59 -2.61 -51.85
#